data_AF-A0A139CTG0-F1
#
_entry.id   AF-A0A139CTG0-F1
#
_cell.length_a   1.000
_cell.length_b   1.000
_cell.length_c   1.000
_cell.angle_alpha   90.00
_cell.angle_beta   90.00
_cell.angle_gamma   90.00
#
_symmetry.space_group_name_H-M   'P 1'
#
loop_
_entity.id
_entity.type
_entity.pdbx_description
1 polymer ?
#
loop_
_entity_poly.entity_id
_entity_poly.type
_entity_poly.pdbx_seq_one_letter_code
_entity_poly.pdbx_strand_id
1 'polypeptide(L)'
;MQNSNSHQTNILADMAAFLHDIRYIILFYVFGDFLTTRHALAYGFEENIFLRAVMTEYGVWSFLILKLVFLIIVYYNYKLLRQESAGWRRLWEISKKFIISVGIFLVFNNLMVIFLECSFLEIIKSIPL
;
A
#
# COMPACT_ATOMS: atom_id res chain seq x y z
N MET A 1 -35.32 9.94 18.06
CA MET A 1 -34.86 8.95 17.05
C MET A 1 -34.20 9.60 15.81
N GLN A 2 -34.24 10.92 15.63
CA GLN A 2 -33.66 11.61 14.46
C GLN A 2 -32.13 11.85 14.55
N ASN A 3 -31.54 11.71 15.75
CA ASN A 3 -30.14 12.06 16.03
C ASN A 3 -29.13 10.91 15.79
N SER A 4 -29.59 9.65 15.78
CA SER A 4 -28.72 8.48 15.49
C SER A 4 -28.46 8.31 14.00
N ASN A 5 -29.50 8.53 13.18
CA ASN A 5 -29.42 8.38 11.73
C ASN A 5 -28.49 9.43 11.09
N SER A 6 -28.53 10.67 11.57
CA SER A 6 -27.65 11.75 11.10
C SER A 6 -26.17 11.49 11.43
N HIS A 7 -25.89 10.92 12.60
CA HIS A 7 -24.53 10.57 13.00
C HIS A 7 -23.95 9.41 12.16
N GLN A 8 -24.77 8.38 11.90
CA GLN A 8 -24.40 7.27 11.02
C GLN A 8 -24.15 7.71 9.57
N THR A 9 -24.98 8.60 9.01
CA THR A 9 -24.78 9.10 7.65
C THR A 9 -23.47 9.88 7.52
N ASN A 10 -23.07 10.62 8.55
CA ASN A 10 -21.83 11.38 8.55
C ASN A 10 -20.60 10.46 8.60
N ILE A 11 -20.64 9.40 9.41
CA ILE A 11 -19.55 8.41 9.48
C ILE A 11 -19.37 7.70 8.14
N LEU A 12 -20.47 7.28 7.51
CA LEU A 12 -20.42 6.59 6.22
C LEU A 12 -19.89 7.52 5.11
N ALA A 13 -20.30 8.79 5.11
CA ALA A 13 -19.80 9.78 4.16
C ALA A 13 -18.30 10.04 4.35
N ASP A 14 -17.82 10.16 5.59
CA ASP A 14 -16.40 10.34 5.90
C ASP A 14 -15.57 9.12 5.49
N MET A 15 -16.07 7.91 5.74
CA MET A 15 -15.40 6.67 5.31
C MET A 15 -15.37 6.55 3.79
N ALA A 16 -16.46 6.88 3.10
CA ALA A 16 -16.51 6.88 1.64
C ALA A 16 -15.53 7.90 1.04
N ALA A 17 -15.46 9.10 1.63
CA ALA A 17 -14.51 10.12 1.22
C ALA A 17 -13.05 9.67 1.42
N PHE A 18 -12.75 9.03 2.55
CA PHE A 18 -11.43 8.45 2.82
C PHE A 18 -11.08 7.36 1.80
N LEU A 19 -11.96 6.36 1.62
CA LEU A 19 -11.74 5.25 0.68
C LEU A 19 -11.54 5.75 -0.75
N HIS A 20 -12.34 6.73 -1.17
CA HIS A 20 -12.18 7.35 -2.47
C HIS A 20 -10.83 8.08 -2.59
N ASP A 21 -10.37 8.77 -1.56
CA ASP A 21 -9.09 9.50 -1.57
C ASP A 21 -7.89 8.55 -1.65
N ILE A 22 -7.93 7.41 -0.95
CA ILE A 22 -6.83 6.44 -0.92
C ILE A 22 -6.97 5.30 -1.95
N ARG A 23 -7.94 5.36 -2.87
CA ARG A 23 -8.24 4.26 -3.82
C ARG A 23 -7.02 3.76 -4.58
N TYR A 24 -6.07 4.63 -4.93
CA TYR A 24 -4.85 4.25 -5.64
C TYR A 24 -3.79 3.63 -4.73
N ILE A 25 -3.78 3.97 -3.43
CA ILE A 25 -2.98 3.26 -2.42
C ILE A 25 -3.53 1.84 -2.30
N ILE A 26 -4.84 1.69 -2.19
CA ILE A 26 -5.49 0.37 -2.13
C ILE A 26 -5.17 -0.43 -3.41
N LEU A 27 -5.30 0.19 -4.57
CA LEU A 27 -5.08 -0.48 -5.85
C LEU A 27 -3.61 -0.92 -6.03
N PHE A 28 -2.64 -0.02 -5.90
CA PHE A 28 -1.25 -0.31 -6.23
C PHE A 28 -0.47 -0.88 -5.05
N TYR A 29 -0.55 -0.24 -3.88
CA TYR A 29 0.27 -0.61 -2.73
C TYR A 29 -0.27 -1.84 -1.97
N VAL A 30 -1.59 -2.05 -1.97
CA VAL A 30 -2.22 -3.19 -1.27
C VAL A 30 -2.48 -4.33 -2.24
N PHE A 31 -3.42 -4.19 -3.17
CA PHE A 31 -3.81 -5.30 -4.05
C PHE A 31 -2.78 -5.60 -5.13
N GLY A 32 -2.30 -4.60 -5.85
CA GLY A 32 -1.34 -4.77 -6.93
C GLY A 32 -0.06 -5.43 -6.43
N ASP A 33 0.54 -4.84 -5.39
CA ASP A 33 1.74 -5.39 -4.77
C ASP A 33 1.49 -6.81 -4.24
N PHE A 34 0.43 -7.04 -3.46
CA PHE A 34 0.11 -8.38 -2.94
C PHE A 34 -0.05 -9.44 -4.04
N LEU A 35 -0.82 -9.12 -5.09
CA LEU A 35 -1.07 -10.08 -6.19
C LEU A 35 0.21 -10.37 -6.97
N THR A 36 1.00 -9.33 -7.25
CA THR A 36 2.26 -9.50 -7.98
C THR A 36 3.32 -10.21 -7.14
N THR A 37 3.47 -9.90 -5.85
CA THR A 37 4.36 -10.65 -4.94
C THR A 37 3.92 -12.11 -4.83
N ARG A 38 2.62 -12.38 -4.64
CA ARG A 38 2.11 -13.75 -4.56
C ARG A 38 2.43 -14.55 -5.82
N HIS A 39 2.34 -13.92 -6.99
CA HIS A 39 2.68 -14.59 -8.24
C HIS A 39 4.19 -14.74 -8.42
N ALA A 40 4.97 -13.71 -8.12
CA ALA A 40 6.44 -13.74 -8.16
C ALA A 40 7.03 -14.78 -7.19
N LEU A 41 6.39 -15.04 -6.05
CA LEU A 41 6.80 -16.10 -5.11
C LEU A 41 6.79 -17.50 -5.74
N ALA A 42 5.95 -17.76 -6.74
CA ALA A 42 5.98 -19.03 -7.48
C ALA A 42 7.28 -19.19 -8.29
N TYR A 43 7.99 -18.09 -8.56
CA TYR A 43 9.27 -18.05 -9.25
C TYR A 43 10.47 -17.98 -8.27
N GLY A 44 10.23 -18.07 -6.96
CA GLY A 44 11.27 -18.27 -5.93
C GLY A 44 12.02 -17.02 -5.45
N PHE A 45 11.65 -15.82 -5.91
CA PHE A 45 12.38 -14.59 -5.62
C PHE A 45 11.64 -13.67 -4.64
N GLU A 46 12.17 -13.59 -3.42
CA GLU A 46 11.82 -12.55 -2.47
C GLU A 46 13.08 -12.08 -1.74
N GLU A 47 13.62 -10.93 -2.15
CA GLU A 47 14.87 -10.38 -1.63
C GLU A 47 14.73 -9.85 -0.19
N ASN A 48 13.52 -9.50 0.25
CA ASN A 48 13.32 -8.89 1.56
C ASN A 48 13.25 -9.95 2.66
N ILE A 49 14.34 -10.05 3.44
CA ILE A 49 14.53 -11.03 4.53
C ILE A 49 13.38 -10.98 5.55
N PHE A 50 12.90 -9.79 5.91
CA PHE A 50 11.80 -9.65 6.88
C PHE A 50 10.48 -10.18 6.32
N LEU A 51 10.13 -9.77 5.10
CA LEU A 51 8.92 -10.22 4.42
C LEU A 51 8.93 -11.73 4.18
N ARG A 52 10.06 -12.27 3.72
CA ARG A 52 10.27 -13.71 3.54
C ARG A 52 10.07 -14.46 4.86
N ALA A 53 10.63 -13.98 5.97
CA ALA A 53 10.48 -14.62 7.27
C ALA A 53 9.01 -14.67 7.72
N VAL A 54 8.31 -13.53 7.59
CA VAL A 54 6.88 -13.44 7.95
C VAL A 54 6.02 -14.35 7.07
N MET A 55 6.27 -14.40 5.76
CA MET A 55 5.51 -15.26 4.85
C MET A 55 5.85 -16.74 4.95
N THR A 56 7.07 -17.10 5.36
CA THR A 56 7.44 -18.49 5.61
C THR A 56 6.75 -19.02 6.86
N GLU A 57 6.66 -18.20 7.92
CA GLU A 57 6.07 -18.59 9.20
C GLU A 57 4.53 -18.57 9.19
N TYR A 58 3.94 -17.52 8.59
CA TYR A 58 2.50 -17.25 8.66
C TYR A 58 1.77 -17.39 7.30
N GLY A 59 2.49 -17.78 6.25
CA GLY A 59 1.96 -17.90 4.89
C GLY A 59 1.77 -16.56 4.16
N VAL A 60 1.50 -16.62 2.86
CA VAL A 60 1.36 -15.42 2.00
C VAL A 60 0.27 -14.45 2.47
N TRP A 61 -0.78 -14.93 3.13
CA TRP A 61 -1.88 -14.09 3.62
C TRP A 61 -1.46 -13.13 4.73
N SER A 62 -0.40 -13.44 5.47
CA SER A 62 0.18 -12.53 6.47
C SER A 62 0.66 -11.21 5.86
N PHE A 63 1.11 -11.23 4.60
CA PHE A 63 1.50 -10.02 3.89
C PHE A 63 0.30 -9.10 3.65
N LEU A 64 -0.85 -9.66 3.27
CA LEU A 64 -2.08 -8.90 3.12
C LEU A 64 -2.52 -8.27 4.45
N ILE A 65 -2.39 -9.01 5.56
CA ILE A 65 -2.70 -8.49 6.91
C ILE A 65 -1.81 -7.29 7.24
N LEU A 66 -0.50 -7.37 6.97
CA LEU A 66 0.42 -6.25 7.20
C LEU A 66 0.02 -5.01 6.40
N LYS A 67 -0.44 -5.19 5.16
CA LYS A 67 -0.96 -4.10 4.32
C LYS A 67 -2.26 -3.51 4.86
N LEU A 68 -3.15 -4.32 5.43
CA LEU A 68 -4.36 -3.84 6.10
C LEU A 68 -4.03 -3.04 7.36
N VAL A 69 -3.06 -3.48 8.16
CA VAL A 69 -2.56 -2.72 9.31
C VAL A 69 -1.97 -1.38 8.86
N PHE A 70 -1.22 -1.36 7.75
CA PHE A 70 -0.75 -0.12 7.15
C PHE A 70 -1.89 0.81 6.74
N LEU A 71 -2.99 0.31 6.17
CA LEU A 71 -4.16 1.15 5.85
C LEU A 71 -4.80 1.78 7.10
N ILE A 72 -4.79 1.09 8.24
CA ILE A 72 -5.24 1.67 9.51
C ILE A 72 -4.36 2.87 9.89
N ILE A 73 -3.04 2.74 9.76
CA ILE A 73 -2.09 3.85 10.01
C ILE A 73 -2.35 5.01 9.03
N VAL A 74 -2.60 4.71 7.76
CA VAL A 74 -2.95 5.71 6.73
C VAL A 74 -4.24 6.44 7.10
N TYR A 75 -5.25 5.74 7.63
CA TYR A 75 -6.50 6.35 8.10
C TYR A 75 -6.29 7.31 9.28
N TYR A 76 -5.47 6.93 10.27
CA TYR A 76 -5.14 7.83 11.37
C TYR A 76 -4.40 9.08 10.88
N ASN A 77 -3.42 8.91 9.98
CA ASN A 77 -2.71 10.03 9.37
C ASN A 77 -3.65 10.93 8.55
N TYR A 78 -4.58 10.34 7.79
CA TYR A 78 -5.59 11.08 7.06
C TYR A 78 -6.41 11.97 7.98
N LYS A 79 -6.93 11.41 9.08
CA LYS A 79 -7.73 12.18 10.04
C LYS A 79 -6.93 13.30 10.70
N LEU A 80 -5.72 12.99 11.17
CA LEU A 80 -4.87 13.96 11.83
C LEU A 80 -4.49 15.10 10.89
N LEU A 81 -4.03 14.80 9.67
CA LEU A 81 -3.50 15.80 8.75
C LEU A 81 -4.58 16.63 8.05
N ARG A 82 -5.81 16.12 7.96
CA ARG A 82 -6.93 16.80 7.28
C ARG A 82 -7.74 17.70 8.20
N GLN A 83 -7.70 17.48 9.51
CA GLN A 83 -8.33 18.34 10.51
C GLN A 83 -7.52 19.63 10.80
N GLU A 84 -6.26 19.62 10.39
CA GLU A 84 -5.29 20.67 10.68
C GLU A 84 -5.20 21.74 9.56
N SER A 85 -4.37 22.76 9.78
CA SER A 85 -4.21 23.90 8.86
C SER A 85 -3.79 23.53 7.43
N ALA A 86 -3.88 24.50 6.51
CA ALA A 86 -3.59 24.30 5.07
C ALA A 86 -2.23 23.65 4.77
N GLY A 87 -1.22 23.82 5.64
CA GLY A 87 0.09 23.18 5.51
C GLY A 87 0.04 21.65 5.71
N TRP A 88 -0.73 21.18 6.69
CA TRP A 88 -0.88 19.74 6.98
C TRP A 88 -1.66 19.00 5.90
N ARG A 89 -2.66 19.68 5.31
CA ARG A 89 -3.35 19.14 4.13
C ARG A 89 -2.40 18.95 2.95
N ARG A 90 -1.42 19.85 2.76
CA ARG A 90 -0.38 19.67 1.73
C ARG A 90 0.53 18.49 2.05
N LEU A 91 0.91 18.30 3.32
CA LEU A 91 1.69 17.14 3.75
C LEU A 91 0.95 15.82 3.46
N TRP A 92 -0.35 15.76 3.72
CA TRP A 92 -1.17 14.59 3.36
C TRP A 92 -1.11 14.29 1.86
N GLU A 93 -1.30 15.30 1.00
CA GLU A 93 -1.24 15.11 -0.45
C GLU A 93 0.13 14.61 -0.93
N ILE A 94 1.21 15.10 -0.33
CA ILE A 94 2.58 14.63 -0.64
C ILE A 94 2.77 13.19 -0.19
N SER A 95 2.43 12.87 1.06
CA SER A 95 2.53 11.52 1.62
C SER A 95 1.72 10.52 0.80
N LYS A 96 0.49 10.88 0.43
CA LYS A 96 -0.38 10.05 -0.42
C LYS A 96 0.27 9.75 -1.77
N LYS A 97 0.78 10.77 -2.46
CA LYS A 97 1.47 10.60 -3.74
C LYS A 97 2.71 9.73 -3.60
N PHE A 98 3.49 9.93 -2.54
CA PHE A 98 4.67 9.12 -2.27
C PHE A 98 4.31 7.64 -2.08
N ILE A 99 3.29 7.33 -1.26
CA ILE A 99 2.82 5.95 -1.05
C ILE A 99 2.34 5.32 -2.37
N ILE A 100 1.59 6.08 -3.19
CA ILE A 100 1.15 5.61 -4.50
C ILE A 100 2.34 5.29 -5.40
N SER A 101 3.33 6.19 -5.48
CA SER A 101 4.54 5.98 -6.28
C SER A 101 5.33 4.75 -5.83
N VAL A 102 5.48 4.55 -4.52
CA VAL A 102 6.10 3.34 -3.96
C VAL A 102 5.31 2.10 -4.34
N GLY A 103 3.98 2.13 -4.24
CA GLY A 103 3.12 1.03 -4.65
C GLY A 103 3.27 0.67 -6.14
N ILE A 104 3.28 1.68 -7.02
CA ILE A 104 3.51 1.48 -8.46
C ILE A 104 4.90 0.88 -8.71
N PHE A 105 5.93 1.39 -8.04
CA PHE A 105 7.29 0.88 -8.16
C PHE A 105 7.39 -0.60 -7.74
N LEU A 106 6.77 -0.97 -6.63
CA LEU A 106 6.73 -2.36 -6.16
C LEU A 106 6.03 -3.28 -7.16
N VAL A 107 4.85 -2.88 -7.65
CA VAL A 107 4.12 -3.62 -8.70
C VAL A 107 4.99 -3.79 -9.94
N PHE A 108 5.62 -2.72 -10.41
CA PHE A 108 6.48 -2.76 -11.58
C PHE A 108 7.68 -3.70 -11.38
N ASN A 109 8.32 -3.62 -10.22
CA ASN A 109 9.45 -4.50 -9.87
C ASN A 109 9.02 -5.98 -9.85
N ASN A 110 7.91 -6.29 -9.18
CA ASN A 110 7.38 -7.65 -9.13
C ASN A 110 6.94 -8.17 -10.51
N LEU A 111 6.37 -7.31 -11.36
CA LEU A 111 6.03 -7.67 -12.74
C LEU A 111 7.28 -7.96 -13.58
N MET A 112 8.37 -7.21 -13.39
CA MET A 112 9.63 -7.54 -14.07
C MET A 112 10.16 -8.91 -13.66
N VAL A 113 10.09 -9.26 -12.37
CA VAL A 113 10.48 -10.59 -11.90
C VAL A 113 9.63 -11.68 -12.57
N ILE A 114 8.32 -11.46 -12.72
CA ILE A 114 7.41 -12.42 -13.35
C ILE A 114 7.70 -12.60 -14.84
N PHE A 115 7.93 -11.51 -15.58
CA PHE A 115 8.05 -11.55 -17.05
C PHE A 115 9.48 -11.72 -17.56
N LEU A 116 10.47 -11.26 -16.81
CA LEU A 116 11.87 -11.18 -17.23
C LEU A 116 12.80 -12.02 -16.36
N GLU A 117 12.27 -12.70 -15.32
CA GLU A 117 13.04 -13.47 -14.33
C GLU A 117 14.17 -12.66 -13.66
N CYS A 118 14.08 -11.32 -13.71
CA CYS A 118 15.06 -10.38 -13.16
C CYS A 118 14.33 -9.24 -12.46
N SER A 119 14.81 -8.84 -11.28
CA SER A 119 14.30 -7.66 -10.58
C SER A 119 14.97 -6.36 -11.08
N PHE A 120 14.27 -5.23 -10.97
CA PHE A 120 14.86 -3.92 -11.31
C PHE A 120 16.12 -3.62 -10.50
N LEU A 121 16.12 -4.06 -9.23
CA LEU A 121 17.21 -3.86 -8.30
C LEU A 121 18.44 -4.68 -8.68
N GLU A 122 18.26 -5.90 -9.18
CA GLU A 122 19.37 -6.71 -9.72
C GLU A 122 19.97 -6.07 -10.97
N ILE A 123 19.13 -5.58 -11.88
CA ILE A 123 19.61 -4.90 -13.10
C ILE A 123 20.44 -3.68 -12.73
N ILE A 124 19.98 -2.83 -11.80
CA ILE A 124 20.76 -1.67 -11.34
C ILE A 124 22.08 -2.09 -10.69
N LYS A 125 22.08 -3.12 -9.83
CA LYS A 125 23.30 -3.63 -9.20
C LYS A 125 24.29 -4.22 -10.21
N SER A 126 23.81 -4.70 -11.36
CA SER A 126 24.64 -5.31 -12.41
C SER A 126 25.32 -4.29 -13.34
N ILE A 127 24.93 -3.01 -13.29
CA ILE A 127 25.58 -1.97 -14.09
C ILE A 127 26.93 -1.62 -13.44
N PRO A 128 28.07 -1.88 -14.09
CA PRO A 128 29.36 -1.45 -13.57
C PRO A 128 29.42 0.09 -13.61
N LEU A 129 29.55 0.70 -12.45
CA LEU A 129 29.91 2.12 -12.27
C LEU A 129 31.40 2.34 -12.51
#